data_AF-A0A1E3NVE9-F1
#
_entry.id   AF-A0A1E3NVE9-F1
#
_cell.length_a   1.000
_cell.length_b   1.000
_cell.length_c   1.000
_cell.angle_alpha   90.00
_cell.angle_beta   90.00
_cell.angle_gamma   90.00
#
_symmetry.space_group_name_H-M   'P 1'
#
loop_
_entity.id
_entity.type
_entity.pdbx_description
1 polymer ?
#
loop_
_entity_poly.entity_id
_entity_poly.type
_entity_poly.pdbx_seq_one_letter_code
_entity_poly.pdbx_strand_id
1 'polypeptide(L)'
;MSSEPQQIIKEYQSFFHSIQQSPNDPQVLKIITLENIEMDVEFSNNGWIFNNFEIFEIFENGMMLKSEGFKRKFHDVLYEKLILEVISIEFVKGLFMTSIKSNKPSSIKDLNGL
;
A
#
# COMPACT_ATOMS: atom_id res chain seq x y z
N MET A 1 2.63 -19.10 12.10
CA MET A 1 1.89 -17.87 11.76
C MET A 1 2.72 -16.70 12.26
N SER A 2 2.93 -15.66 11.45
CA SER A 2 3.64 -14.43 11.88
C SER A 2 2.75 -13.64 12.83
N SER A 3 3.29 -13.15 13.95
CA SER A 3 2.53 -12.30 14.86
C SER A 3 2.17 -10.96 14.21
N GLU A 4 1.13 -10.29 14.69
CA GLU A 4 0.71 -8.99 14.15
C GLU A 4 1.86 -7.96 14.11
N PRO A 5 2.66 -7.79 15.19
CA PRO A 5 3.84 -6.91 15.14
C PRO A 5 4.86 -7.27 14.05
N GLN A 6 5.05 -8.55 13.76
CA GLN A 6 5.95 -8.99 12.69
C GLN A 6 5.41 -8.65 11.30
N GLN A 7 4.10 -8.70 11.11
CA GLN A 7 3.47 -8.30 9.85
C GLN A 7 3.65 -6.80 9.63
N ILE A 8 3.40 -5.98 10.66
CA ILE A 8 3.63 -4.53 10.61
C ILE A 8 5.08 -4.18 10.27
N ILE A 9 6.06 -4.84 10.91
CA ILE A 9 7.48 -4.65 10.56
C ILE A 9 7.71 -4.93 9.08
N LYS A 10 7.20 -6.07 8.58
CA LYS A 10 7.43 -6.49 7.19
C LYS A 10 6.81 -5.50 6.20
N GLU A 11 5.61 -5.02 6.47
CA GLU A 11 4.87 -4.13 5.57
C GLU A 11 5.43 -2.70 5.59
N TYR A 12 5.78 -2.20 6.77
CA TYR A 12 6.08 -0.79 6.97
C TYR A 12 7.55 -0.49 7.28
N GLN A 13 8.47 -1.46 7.21
CA GLN A 13 9.90 -1.22 7.48
C GLN A 13 10.49 -0.03 6.70
N SER A 14 10.08 0.18 5.45
CA SER A 14 10.59 1.26 4.60
C SER A 14 9.99 2.62 4.95
N PHE A 15 9.01 2.69 5.86
CA PHE A 15 8.32 3.93 6.23
C PHE A 15 9.03 4.67 7.37
N PHE A 16 9.99 4.03 8.02
CA PHE A 16 10.66 4.51 9.22
C PHE A 16 12.19 4.57 9.04
N HIS A 17 12.89 5.25 9.95
CA HIS A 17 14.34 5.03 10.09
C HIS A 17 14.61 3.63 10.64
N SER A 18 13.82 3.22 11.64
CA SER A 18 13.83 1.85 12.13
C SER A 18 12.46 1.48 12.72
N ILE A 19 12.10 0.22 12.55
CA ILE A 19 11.01 -0.42 13.27
C ILE A 19 11.48 -1.82 13.65
N GLN A 20 11.38 -2.14 14.94
CA GLN A 20 11.83 -3.42 15.46
C GLN A 20 10.96 -3.87 16.60
N GLN A 21 10.86 -5.18 16.76
CA GLN A 21 10.19 -5.78 17.90
C GLN A 21 11.04 -5.57 19.16
N SER A 22 10.41 -5.25 20.28
CA SER A 22 11.09 -5.12 21.56
C SER A 22 11.68 -6.48 21.97
N PRO A 23 12.94 -6.55 22.43
CA PRO A 23 13.54 -7.80 22.88
C PRO A 23 12.90 -8.32 24.17
N ASN A 24 12.22 -7.45 24.92
CA ASN A 24 11.61 -7.78 26.20
C ASN A 24 10.13 -8.16 26.08
N ASP A 25 9.46 -7.73 25.00
CA ASP A 25 8.05 -8.00 24.79
C ASP A 25 7.74 -8.13 23.28
N PRO A 26 7.35 -9.31 22.80
CA PRO A 26 7.01 -9.50 21.39
C PRO A 26 5.75 -8.74 20.95
N GLN A 27 4.93 -8.23 21.86
CA GLN A 27 3.78 -7.40 21.50
C GLN A 27 4.15 -5.93 21.28
N VAL A 28 5.34 -5.51 21.70
CA VAL A 28 5.77 -4.11 21.62
C VAL A 28 6.70 -3.89 20.41
N LEU A 29 6.41 -2.86 19.65
CA LEU A 29 7.24 -2.31 18.59
C LEU A 29 7.95 -1.06 19.07
N LYS A 30 9.25 -0.98 18.79
CA LYS A 30 10.05 0.23 18.93
C LYS A 30 10.23 0.87 17.55
N ILE A 31 9.72 2.08 17.39
CA ILE A 31 9.73 2.80 16.12
C ILE A 31 10.53 4.09 16.27
N ILE A 32 11.40 4.34 15.30
CA ILE A 32 12.07 5.64 15.11
C ILE A 32 11.53 6.22 13.80
N THR A 33 10.72 7.27 13.92
CA THR A 33 10.05 7.88 12.78
C THR A 33 11.04 8.63 11.88
N LEU A 34 10.59 9.06 10.70
CA LEU A 34 11.39 9.91 9.79
C LEU A 34 11.70 11.30 10.38
N GLU A 35 10.96 11.71 11.40
CA GLU A 35 11.21 12.93 12.17
C GLU A 35 12.21 12.72 13.33
N ASN A 36 12.79 11.53 13.47
CA ASN A 36 13.61 11.11 14.62
C ASN A 36 12.83 11.12 15.95
N ILE A 37 11.53 10.82 15.90
CA ILE A 37 10.72 10.60 17.11
C ILE A 37 10.77 9.11 17.46
N GLU A 38 11.14 8.81 18.70
CA GLU A 38 11.08 7.46 19.24
C GLU A 38 9.71 7.20 19.88
N MET A 39 9.12 6.05 19.61
CA MET A 39 7.87 5.62 20.21
C MET A 39 7.82 4.11 20.43
N ASP A 40 7.16 3.74 21.53
CA ASP A 40 6.80 2.37 21.83
C ASP A 40 5.31 2.18 21.49
N VAL A 41 5.02 1.13 20.70
CA VAL A 41 3.67 0.80 20.24
C VAL A 41 3.37 -0.65 20.60
N GLU A 42 2.38 -0.88 21.46
CA GLU A 42 2.01 -2.21 21.94
C GLU A 42 0.79 -2.74 21.17
N PHE A 43 0.85 -4.00 20.73
CA PHE A 43 -0.30 -4.71 20.19
C PHE A 43 -1.07 -5.42 21.30
N SER A 44 -2.37 -5.18 21.35
CA SER A 44 -3.28 -5.78 22.32
C SER A 44 -4.54 -6.33 21.64
N ASN A 45 -5.38 -7.04 22.39
CA ASN A 45 -6.67 -7.51 21.90
C ASN A 45 -7.63 -6.38 21.48
N ASN A 46 -7.36 -5.14 21.91
CA ASN A 46 -8.18 -3.97 21.61
C ASN A 46 -7.56 -3.07 20.51
N GLY A 47 -6.44 -3.50 19.92
CA GLY A 47 -5.69 -2.74 18.91
C GLY A 47 -4.32 -2.29 19.40
N TRP A 48 -3.84 -1.20 18.80
CA TRP A 48 -2.50 -0.65 18.94
C TRP A 48 -2.46 0.50 19.93
N ILE A 49 -1.65 0.35 20.97
CA ILE A 49 -1.50 1.31 22.06
C ILE A 49 -0.23 2.11 21.81
N PHE A 50 -0.39 3.42 21.60
CA PHE A 50 0.73 4.34 21.38
C PHE A 50 1.06 5.07 22.67
N ASN A 51 2.34 5.05 23.07
CA ASN A 51 2.86 5.73 24.25
C ASN A 51 2.05 5.47 25.54
N ASN A 52 1.37 4.31 25.65
CA ASN A 52 0.54 3.90 26.80
C ASN A 52 -0.73 4.71 27.08
N PHE A 53 -1.19 5.57 26.16
CA PHE A 53 -2.37 6.43 26.42
C PHE A 53 -3.46 6.36 25.35
N GLU A 54 -3.10 6.03 24.11
CA GLU A 54 -4.04 6.11 22.99
C GLU A 54 -4.13 4.76 22.28
N ILE A 55 -5.36 4.27 22.11
CA ILE A 55 -5.64 2.98 21.47
C ILE A 55 -6.25 3.24 20.10
N PHE A 56 -5.68 2.60 19.08
CA PHE A 56 -6.20 2.61 17.72
C PHE A 56 -6.47 1.19 17.26
N GLU A 57 -7.64 0.94 16.71
CA GLU A 57 -7.99 -0.37 16.13
C GLU A 57 -7.04 -0.75 14.98
N ILE A 58 -6.59 0.26 14.22
CA ILE A 58 -5.78 0.11 13.01
C ILE A 58 -4.45 0.83 13.21
N PHE A 59 -3.32 0.16 12.93
CA PHE A 59 -1.97 0.69 13.17
C PHE A 59 -1.72 2.00 12.42
N GLU A 60 -2.12 2.00 11.14
CA GLU A 60 -1.96 3.10 10.20
C GLU A 60 -2.68 4.35 10.68
N ASN A 61 -3.84 4.22 11.33
CA ASN A 61 -4.57 5.36 11.86
C ASN A 61 -3.79 6.06 12.98
N GLY A 62 -3.21 5.29 13.89
CA GLY A 62 -2.32 5.84 14.92
C GLY A 62 -1.10 6.51 14.29
N MET A 63 -0.44 5.82 13.35
CA MET A 63 0.76 6.35 12.70
C MET A 63 0.50 7.61 11.87
N MET A 64 -0.64 7.70 11.17
CA MET A 64 -1.03 8.90 10.40
C MET A 64 -1.23 10.13 11.28
N LEU A 65 -1.59 9.95 12.55
CA LEU A 65 -1.73 11.03 13.52
C LEU A 65 -0.41 11.38 14.22
N LYS A 66 0.49 10.40 14.37
CA LYS A 66 1.73 10.54 15.16
C LYS A 66 2.98 10.84 14.34
N SER A 67 3.00 10.52 13.04
CA SER A 67 4.15 10.76 12.15
C SER A 67 3.72 11.30 10.78
N GLU A 68 4.08 12.55 10.51
CA GLU A 68 3.83 13.19 9.20
C GLU A 68 4.61 12.51 8.05
N GLY A 69 5.79 11.96 8.33
CA GLY A 69 6.62 11.23 7.40
C GLY A 69 6.03 9.87 7.03
N PHE A 70 5.46 9.16 8.01
CA PHE A 70 4.67 7.96 7.73
C PHE A 70 3.49 8.30 6.83
N LYS A 71 2.69 9.30 7.22
CA LYS A 71 1.52 9.75 6.47
C LYS A 71 1.85 10.11 5.03
N ARG A 72 2.94 10.86 4.82
CA ARG A 72 3.42 11.21 3.48
C ARG A 72 3.76 9.97 2.65
N LYS A 73 4.61 9.08 3.18
CA LYS A 73 4.97 7.84 2.47
C LYS A 73 3.78 6.95 2.18
N PHE A 74 2.83 6.86 3.11
CA PHE A 74 1.61 6.10 2.94
C PHE A 74 0.75 6.66 1.80
N HIS A 75 0.57 7.98 1.76
CA HIS A 75 -0.11 8.64 0.64
C HIS A 75 0.63 8.45 -0.69
N ASP A 76 1.96 8.53 -0.71
CA ASP A 76 2.75 8.32 -1.93
C ASP A 76 2.52 6.89 -2.48
N VAL A 77 2.58 5.87 -1.62
CA VAL A 77 2.32 4.48 -2.01
C VAL A 77 0.88 4.28 -2.50
N LEU A 78 -0.11 4.90 -1.84
CA LEU A 78 -1.50 4.85 -2.31
C LEU A 78 -1.65 5.51 -3.68
N TYR A 79 -1.01 6.65 -3.89
CA TYR A 79 -1.08 7.38 -5.14
C TYR A 79 -0.41 6.60 -6.29
N GLU A 80 0.74 5.98 -6.04
CA GLU A 80 1.40 5.10 -7.01
C GLU A 80 0.52 3.91 -7.40
N LYS A 81 -0.11 3.25 -6.42
CA LYS A 81 -1.05 2.14 -6.68
C LYS A 81 -2.24 2.59 -7.54
N LEU A 82 -2.84 3.74 -7.23
CA LEU A 82 -3.94 4.30 -8.00
C LEU A 82 -3.53 4.62 -9.45
N ILE A 83 -2.34 5.21 -9.66
CA ILE A 83 -1.83 5.50 -11.01
C ILE A 83 -1.64 4.21 -11.81
N LEU A 84 -1.05 3.18 -11.20
CA LEU A 84 -0.81 1.91 -11.88
C LEU A 84 -2.13 1.25 -12.32
N GLU A 85 -3.16 1.31 -11.47
CA GLU A 85 -4.49 0.83 -11.82
C GLU A 85 -5.08 1.60 -13.00
N VAL A 86 -5.00 2.93 -12.99
CA VAL A 86 -5.51 3.77 -14.10
C VAL A 86 -4.76 3.49 -15.41
N ILE A 87 -3.42 3.38 -15.38
CA ILE A 87 -2.62 3.06 -16.56
C ILE A 87 -2.98 1.67 -17.09
N SER A 88 -3.19 0.68 -16.21
CA SER A 88 -3.56 -0.67 -16.62
C SER A 88 -4.90 -0.69 -17.37
N ILE A 89 -5.89 0.09 -16.91
CA ILE A 89 -7.19 0.22 -17.56
C ILE A 89 -7.06 0.87 -18.94
N GLU A 90 -6.29 1.95 -19.05
CA GLU A 90 -6.09 2.65 -20.32
C GLU A 90 -5.30 1.80 -21.33
N PHE A 91 -4.32 1.02 -20.86
CA PHE A 91 -3.61 0.06 -21.70
C PHE A 91 -4.52 -1.04 -22.24
N VAL A 92 -5.37 -1.63 -21.39
CA VAL A 92 -6.36 -2.64 -21.81
C VAL A 92 -7.37 -2.06 -22.81
N LYS A 93 -7.87 -0.84 -22.58
CA LYS A 93 -8.74 -0.14 -23.54
C LYS A 93 -8.03 0.08 -24.88
N GLY A 94 -6.76 0.48 -24.84
CA GLY A 94 -5.92 0.66 -26.03
C GLY A 94 -5.80 -0.63 -26.86
N LEU A 95 -5.52 -1.76 -26.21
CA LEU A 95 -5.46 -3.09 -26.84
C LEU A 95 -6.80 -3.54 -27.44
N PHE A 96 -7.91 -3.24 -26.78
CA PHE A 96 -9.24 -3.57 -27.28
C PHE A 96 -9.57 -2.76 -28.54
N MET A 97 -9.27 -1.46 -28.53
CA MET A 97 -9.51 -0.56 -29.66
C MET A 97 -8.62 -0.89 -30.88
N THR A 98 -7.39 -1.35 -30.67
CA THR A 98 -6.53 -1.80 -31.78
C THR A 98 -7.00 -3.12 -32.36
N SER A 99 -7.45 -4.08 -31.55
CA SER A 99 -8.08 -5.33 -32.01
C SER A 99 -9.34 -5.12 -32.85
N ILE A 100 -10.18 -4.15 -32.49
CA ILE A 100 -11.39 -3.83 -33.28
C ILE A 100 -11.02 -3.21 -34.63
N LYS A 101 -9.99 -2.34 -34.68
CA LYS A 101 -9.54 -1.70 -35.92
C LYS A 101 -8.89 -2.69 -36.90
N SER A 102 -8.20 -3.71 -36.40
CA SER A 102 -7.57 -4.75 -37.23
C SER A 102 -8.56 -5.80 -37.76
N ASN A 103 -9.73 -5.97 -37.12
CA ASN A 103 -10.77 -6.94 -37.52
C ASN A 103 -11.86 -6.34 -38.41
N LYS A 104 -11.61 -5.21 -39.08
CA LYS A 104 -12.53 -4.71 -40.11
C LYS A 104 -12.48 -5.68 -41.30
N PRO A 105 -13.55 -6.43 -41.63
CA PRO A 105 -13.54 -7.32 -42.78
C PRO A 105 -13.28 -6.46 -44.03
N SER A 106 -12.23 -6.80 -44.77
CA SER A 106 -12.04 -6.29 -46.12
C SER A 106 -13.31 -6.59 -46.91
N SER A 107 -13.91 -5.53 -47.44
CA SER A 107 -15.13 -5.56 -48.25
C SER A 107 -15.11 -6.74 -49.22
N ILE A 108 -16.10 -7.62 -49.11
CA ILE A 108 -16.45 -8.63 -50.13
C ILE A 108 -16.84 -7.84 -51.40
N LYS A 109 -15.88 -7.55 -52.28
CA LYS A 109 -16.12 -7.00 -53.61
C LYS A 109 -15.33 -7.67 -54.74
N ASP A 110 -14.63 -8.77 -54.47
CA ASP A 110 -13.85 -9.49 -55.50
C ASP A 110 -14.33 -10.94 -55.70
N LEU A 111 -15.64 -11.18 -55.82
CA LEU A 111 -16.17 -12.52 -56.12
C LEU A 111 -17.16 -12.62 -57.29
N ASN A 112 -17.44 -11.54 -58.03
CA ASN A 112 -18.21 -11.62 -59.27
C ASN A 112 -17.51 -10.86 -60.41
N GLY A 113 -16.46 -11.48 -60.94
CA GLY A 113 -15.95 -11.18 -62.28
C GLY A 113 -16.44 -12.26 -63.24
N LEU A 114 -17.67 -12.07 -63.75
CA LEU A 114 -18.21 -12.65 -64.98
C LEU A 114 -18.61 -11.49 -65.88
#